data_AF-A0A1V4Z496-F1
#
_entry.id   AF-A0A1V4Z496-F1
#
_cell.length_a   1.000
_cell.length_b   1.000
_cell.length_c   1.000
_cell.angle_alpha   90.00
_cell.angle_beta   90.00
_cell.angle_gamma   90.00
#
_symmetry.space_group_name_H-M   'P 1'
#
loop_
_entity.id
_entity.type
_entity.pdbx_description
1 polymer ?
#
loop_
_entity_poly.entity_id
_entity_poly.type
_entity_poly.pdbx_seq_one_letter_code
_entity_poly.pdbx_strand_id
1 'polypeptide(L)'
;MTFIILGHTDSLGECMQVDNGITILRVIEVILVLLLSVIIVLVVPKVREIKNNGVKTSLYIFLGIVLFILVGMGYNVIQDISASGQDPNIAILYPYTQFFPLLVLSIALAGVLLVTYMEGEKYGLIMAGTGFLVMAPDILKYMSSGRFDLFLLGCVVWALIPVVWVLLFRRIIYDDTTMRERIWAAVSASLISYLIYVCTALVAVFGESTRTIGADVMASITANSSDMLRFVVISLWFFILLTVIVISLMFVIHDLALHTFNVRRVVKNHKEIDYVSAHPVEAIVKDIEPRIDAYKGLVEEMQVFHQYIDKVDRLRAASTIARFKQEYLTLAARHTEGSKAEAERLIKVIDQEFKNRY
;
A
#
# COMPACT_ATOMS: atom_id res chain seq x y z
N MET A 1 -14.67 0.35 31.00
CA MET A 1 -15.72 -0.69 31.01
C MET A 1 -15.21 -1.78 31.93
N THR A 2 -15.85 -2.00 33.08
CA THR A 2 -15.22 -2.60 34.28
C THR A 2 -15.98 -3.83 34.77
N PHE A 3 -15.22 -4.77 35.36
CA PHE A 3 -15.56 -5.92 36.23
C PHE A 3 -15.98 -7.24 35.53
N ILE A 4 -15.61 -8.45 36.00
CA ILE A 4 -15.55 -8.97 37.39
C ILE A 4 -14.39 -9.97 37.61
N ILE A 5 -13.74 -9.87 38.78
CA ILE A 5 -12.98 -10.93 39.47
C ILE A 5 -13.94 -11.60 40.46
N LEU A 6 -13.98 -12.93 40.52
CA LEU A 6 -14.44 -13.67 41.71
C LEU A 6 -13.66 -14.99 41.80
N GLY A 7 -13.14 -15.27 42.99
CA GLY A 7 -12.36 -16.46 43.30
C GLY A 7 -13.09 -17.47 44.18
N HIS A 8 -12.53 -18.69 44.13
CA HIS A 8 -12.44 -19.77 45.13
C HIS A 8 -13.59 -20.80 45.36
N THR A 9 -13.15 -22.08 45.24
CA THR A 9 -13.54 -23.35 45.90
C THR A 9 -14.99 -23.80 45.72
N ASP A 10 -15.32 -24.93 45.07
CA ASP A 10 -15.08 -26.30 45.55
C ASP A 10 -15.67 -27.33 44.56
N SER A 11 -15.25 -28.59 44.75
CA SER A 11 -15.86 -29.86 44.32
C SER A 11 -15.49 -30.43 42.95
N LEU A 12 -14.59 -31.43 43.04
CA LEU A 12 -14.53 -32.59 42.16
C LEU A 12 -15.94 -33.14 41.90
N GLY A 13 -16.38 -33.22 40.65
CA GLY A 13 -17.60 -33.99 40.36
C GLY A 13 -18.43 -33.66 39.14
N GLU A 14 -17.97 -32.91 38.13
CA GLU A 14 -18.71 -32.76 36.88
C GLU A 14 -17.78 -32.90 35.66
N CYS A 15 -17.45 -34.16 35.33
CA CYS A 15 -16.95 -34.49 34.01
C CYS A 15 -18.11 -34.43 32.99
N MET A 16 -17.86 -33.73 31.88
CA MET A 16 -18.65 -33.71 30.65
C MET A 16 -19.97 -32.90 30.66
N GLN A 17 -19.91 -31.59 30.90
CA GLN A 17 -20.88 -30.66 30.29
C GLN A 17 -20.41 -29.18 30.26
N VAL A 18 -19.19 -28.93 29.78
CA VAL A 18 -18.70 -27.60 29.39
C VAL A 18 -17.97 -27.85 28.06
N ASP A 19 -18.34 -27.32 26.89
CA ASP A 19 -17.71 -26.09 26.37
C ASP A 19 -18.20 -25.64 24.96
N ASN A 20 -19.32 -26.15 24.42
CA ASN A 20 -19.68 -25.85 23.03
C ASN A 20 -20.10 -24.38 22.79
N GLY A 21 -20.79 -23.74 23.74
CA GLY A 21 -21.23 -22.34 23.61
C GLY A 21 -20.09 -21.32 23.70
N ILE A 22 -19.12 -21.56 24.60
CA ILE A 22 -17.96 -20.69 24.82
C ILE A 22 -17.00 -20.77 23.61
N THR A 23 -16.86 -21.96 23.03
CA THR A 23 -16.04 -22.18 21.82
C THR A 23 -16.62 -21.46 20.60
N ILE A 24 -17.95 -21.51 20.40
CA ILE A 24 -18.60 -20.82 19.27
C ILE A 24 -18.46 -19.29 19.39
N LEU A 25 -18.65 -18.74 20.60
CA LEU A 25 -18.50 -17.30 20.84
C LEU A 25 -17.07 -16.81 20.53
N ARG A 26 -16.04 -17.57 20.93
CA ARG A 26 -14.63 -17.27 20.65
C ARG A 26 -14.30 -17.34 19.16
N VAL A 27 -14.84 -18.32 18.44
CA VAL A 27 -14.67 -18.42 16.97
C VAL A 27 -15.31 -17.22 16.27
N ILE A 28 -16.50 -16.81 16.71
CA ILE A 28 -17.17 -15.60 16.17
C ILE A 28 -16.34 -14.35 16.45
N GLU A 29 -15.77 -14.21 17.65
CA GLU A 29 -14.90 -13.08 18.00
C GLU A 29 -13.65 -13.02 17.10
N VAL A 30 -12.97 -14.15 16.89
CA VAL A 30 -11.83 -14.26 15.97
C VAL A 30 -12.20 -13.82 14.55
N ILE A 31 -13.34 -14.30 14.04
CA ILE A 31 -13.85 -13.93 12.71
C ILE A 31 -14.15 -12.43 12.64
N LEU A 32 -14.79 -11.87 13.67
CA LEU A 32 -15.17 -10.47 13.72
C LEU A 32 -13.94 -9.56 13.78
N VAL A 33 -12.95 -9.88 14.62
CA VAL A 33 -11.68 -9.15 14.73
C VAL A 33 -10.94 -9.17 13.39
N LEU A 34 -10.88 -10.31 12.73
CA LEU A 34 -10.24 -10.44 11.42
C LEU A 34 -10.96 -9.62 10.34
N LEU A 35 -12.29 -9.74 10.25
CA LEU A 35 -13.10 -9.01 9.28
C LEU A 35 -12.99 -7.50 9.50
N LEU A 36 -13.08 -7.03 10.74
CA LEU A 36 -12.98 -5.61 11.05
C LEU A 36 -11.59 -5.05 10.68
N SER A 37 -10.54 -5.83 10.95
CA SER A 37 -9.15 -5.46 10.59
C SER A 37 -8.98 -5.30 9.08
N VAL A 38 -9.53 -6.24 8.30
CA VAL A 38 -9.47 -6.18 6.82
C VAL A 38 -10.30 -5.00 6.30
N ILE A 39 -11.52 -4.78 6.82
CA ILE A 39 -12.38 -3.67 6.42
C ILE A 39 -11.69 -2.32 6.63
N ILE A 40 -11.02 -2.13 7.78
CA ILE A 40 -10.28 -0.89 8.07
C ILE A 40 -9.21 -0.60 7.00
N VAL A 41 -8.45 -1.63 6.59
CA VAL A 41 -7.45 -1.49 5.53
C VAL A 41 -8.11 -1.15 4.19
N LEU A 42 -9.24 -1.77 3.86
CA LEU A 42 -9.99 -1.51 2.62
C LEU A 42 -10.63 -0.11 2.57
N VAL A 43 -10.84 0.55 3.71
CA VAL A 43 -11.38 1.91 3.79
C VAL A 43 -10.31 2.98 3.51
N VAL A 44 -9.02 2.67 3.65
CA VAL A 44 -7.91 3.63 3.44
C VAL A 44 -7.98 4.37 2.09
N PRO A 45 -8.23 3.71 0.94
CA PRO A 45 -8.39 4.39 -0.34
C PRO A 45 -9.55 5.39 -0.38
N LYS A 46 -10.62 5.16 0.38
CA LYS A 46 -11.77 6.07 0.45
C LYS A 46 -11.51 7.28 1.33
N VAL A 47 -10.80 7.12 2.44
CA VAL A 47 -10.38 8.26 3.29
C VAL A 47 -9.48 9.22 2.51
N ARG A 48 -8.70 8.70 1.56
CA ARG A 48 -7.84 9.51 0.69
C ARG A 48 -8.59 10.53 -0.16
N GLU A 49 -9.79 10.20 -0.64
CA GLU A 49 -10.62 11.07 -1.49
C GLU A 49 -11.03 12.37 -0.77
N ILE A 50 -10.90 12.42 0.56
CA ILE A 50 -11.24 13.59 1.38
C ILE A 50 -10.20 14.70 1.20
N LYS A 51 -10.64 15.87 0.72
CA LYS A 51 -9.78 17.04 0.50
C LYS A 51 -9.35 17.78 1.77
N ASN A 52 -10.11 17.66 2.86
CA ASN A 52 -9.82 18.36 4.12
C ASN A 52 -8.77 17.60 4.94
N ASN A 53 -7.56 18.18 5.06
CA ASN A 53 -6.44 17.60 5.81
C ASN A 53 -6.74 17.35 7.30
N GLY A 54 -7.54 18.21 7.94
CA GLY A 54 -7.90 18.04 9.36
C GLY A 54 -8.78 16.82 9.57
N VAL A 55 -9.85 16.70 8.78
CA VAL A 55 -10.78 15.56 8.83
C VAL A 55 -10.07 14.25 8.47
N LYS A 56 -9.22 14.28 7.44
CA LYS A 56 -8.39 13.13 7.03
C LYS A 56 -7.48 12.67 8.17
N THR A 57 -6.81 13.60 8.84
CA THR A 57 -5.93 13.30 9.98
C THR A 57 -6.72 12.66 11.12
N SER A 58 -7.87 13.22 11.50
CA SER A 58 -8.73 12.66 12.55
C SER A 58 -9.23 11.25 12.20
N LEU A 59 -9.57 11.00 10.94
CA LEU A 59 -9.98 9.68 10.48
C LEU A 59 -8.84 8.65 10.56
N TYR A 60 -7.62 9.01 10.15
CA TYR A 60 -6.48 8.09 10.29
C TYR A 60 -6.10 7.82 11.75
N ILE A 61 -6.26 8.81 12.63
CA ILE A 61 -6.10 8.59 14.08
C ILE A 61 -7.17 7.60 14.58
N PHE A 62 -8.43 7.81 14.22
CA PHE A 62 -9.51 6.92 14.62
C PHE A 62 -9.32 5.49 14.08
N LEU A 63 -9.03 5.34 12.79
CA LEU A 63 -8.78 4.04 12.17
C LEU A 63 -7.57 3.34 12.79
N GLY A 64 -6.50 4.08 13.08
CA GLY A 64 -5.33 3.57 13.78
C GLY A 64 -5.68 3.05 15.17
N ILE A 65 -6.39 3.85 15.98
CA ILE A 65 -6.83 3.45 17.33
C ILE A 65 -7.65 2.15 17.26
N VAL A 66 -8.66 2.07 16.37
CA VAL A 66 -9.49 0.87 16.26
C VAL A 66 -8.66 -0.33 15.80
N LEU A 67 -7.81 -0.17 14.79
CA LEU A 67 -6.99 -1.25 14.26
C LEU A 67 -6.02 -1.81 15.31
N PHE A 68 -5.40 -0.94 16.09
CA PHE A 68 -4.53 -1.38 17.18
C PHE A 68 -5.33 -1.95 18.37
N ILE A 69 -6.55 -1.48 18.66
CA ILE A 69 -7.41 -2.18 19.66
C ILE A 69 -7.67 -3.62 19.24
N LEU A 70 -7.95 -3.87 17.95
CA LEU A 70 -8.21 -5.21 17.42
C LEU A 70 -7.01 -6.15 17.55
N VAL A 71 -5.78 -5.65 17.32
CA VAL A 71 -4.57 -6.42 17.55
C VAL A 71 -4.52 -6.86 19.03
N GLY A 72 -4.99 -6.02 19.97
CA GLY A 72 -4.88 -6.24 21.41
C GLY A 72 -5.91 -7.26 21.87
N MET A 73 -7.12 -7.15 21.32
CA MET A 73 -8.14 -8.20 21.42
C MET A 73 -7.60 -9.53 20.88
N GLY A 74 -6.88 -9.53 19.75
CA GLY A 74 -6.23 -10.71 19.20
C GLY A 74 -5.31 -11.41 20.21
N TYR A 75 -4.43 -10.65 20.87
CA TYR A 75 -3.55 -11.19 21.92
C TYR A 75 -4.32 -11.67 23.16
N ASN A 76 -5.36 -10.94 23.59
CA ASN A 76 -6.16 -11.29 24.77
C ASN A 76 -7.00 -12.56 24.58
N VAL A 77 -7.68 -12.71 23.44
CA VAL A 77 -8.51 -13.90 23.11
C VAL A 77 -7.68 -15.18 23.21
N ILE A 78 -6.41 -15.12 22.79
CA ILE A 78 -5.50 -16.25 22.86
C ILE A 78 -4.93 -16.47 24.27
N GLN A 79 -4.66 -15.40 25.03
CA GLN A 79 -4.23 -15.50 26.41
C GLN A 79 -5.25 -16.25 27.27
N ASP A 80 -6.54 -15.98 27.06
CA ASP A 80 -7.63 -16.67 27.78
C ASP A 80 -7.80 -18.14 27.35
N ILE A 81 -7.35 -18.51 26.15
CA ILE A 81 -7.32 -19.91 25.68
C ILE A 81 -6.14 -20.66 26.28
N SER A 82 -4.99 -20.00 26.45
CA SER A 82 -3.73 -20.60 26.89
C SER A 82 -3.52 -20.64 28.39
N ALA A 83 -4.18 -19.77 29.14
CA ALA A 83 -4.24 -19.83 30.61
C ALA A 83 -4.95 -21.10 31.15
N SER A 84 -5.50 -21.95 30.27
CA SER A 84 -6.06 -23.27 30.62
C SER A 84 -4.99 -24.38 30.78
N GLY A 85 -3.73 -24.11 30.46
CA GLY A 85 -2.60 -25.05 30.59
C GLY A 85 -1.87 -24.96 31.94
N GLN A 86 -1.30 -26.09 32.40
CA GLN A 86 -0.67 -26.22 33.74
C GLN A 86 0.70 -25.56 33.91
N ASP A 87 1.30 -24.98 32.86
CA ASP A 87 2.68 -24.47 32.91
C ASP A 87 2.75 -22.93 32.72
N PRO A 88 3.03 -22.14 33.78
CA PRO A 88 2.90 -20.69 33.76
C PRO A 88 3.88 -19.99 32.80
N ASN A 89 5.05 -20.59 32.52
CA ASN A 89 6.02 -20.04 31.57
C ASN A 89 5.59 -20.23 30.11
N ILE A 90 4.91 -21.33 29.80
CA ILE A 90 4.36 -21.61 28.47
C ILE A 90 3.11 -20.75 28.21
N ALA A 91 2.28 -20.53 29.24
CA ALA A 91 1.07 -19.71 29.14
C ALA A 91 1.35 -18.24 28.78
N ILE A 92 2.48 -17.68 29.21
CA ILE A 92 2.89 -16.30 28.85
C ILE A 92 3.42 -16.23 27.42
N LEU A 93 4.09 -17.29 26.94
CA LEU A 93 4.75 -17.33 25.64
C LEU A 93 3.79 -17.63 24.47
N TYR A 94 2.75 -18.41 24.73
CA TYR A 94 1.84 -18.93 23.72
C TYR A 94 1.07 -17.83 22.97
N PRO A 95 0.52 -16.77 23.60
CA PRO A 95 -0.16 -15.68 22.90
C PRO A 95 0.72 -14.92 21.91
N TYR A 96 2.03 -14.91 22.14
CA TYR A 96 3.00 -14.15 21.36
C TYR A 96 3.62 -14.95 20.19
N THR A 97 3.38 -16.25 20.13
CA THR A 97 3.89 -17.16 19.08
C THR A 97 2.81 -17.65 18.13
N GLN A 98 1.55 -17.32 18.41
CA GLN A 98 0.42 -17.84 17.66
C GLN A 98 0.17 -17.12 16.33
N PHE A 99 -0.36 -17.90 15.39
CA PHE A 99 -0.74 -17.43 14.07
C PHE A 99 -1.74 -16.26 14.12
N PHE A 100 -2.79 -16.33 14.95
CA PHE A 100 -3.88 -15.35 14.90
C PHE A 100 -3.48 -13.93 15.37
N PRO A 101 -2.85 -13.72 16.54
CA PRO A 101 -2.42 -12.39 16.96
C PRO A 101 -1.37 -11.79 16.01
N LEU A 102 -0.45 -12.62 15.53
CA LEU A 102 0.55 -12.22 14.54
C LEU A 102 -0.11 -11.86 13.20
N LEU A 103 -1.16 -12.56 12.78
CA LEU A 103 -1.95 -12.22 11.60
C LEU A 103 -2.57 -10.84 11.70
N VAL A 104 -3.24 -10.54 12.82
CA VAL A 104 -3.88 -9.24 13.03
C VAL A 104 -2.82 -8.14 13.09
N LEU A 105 -1.67 -8.38 13.74
CA LEU A 105 -0.54 -7.44 13.76
C LEU A 105 0.01 -7.18 12.36
N SER A 106 0.22 -8.22 11.55
CA SER A 106 0.69 -8.06 10.16
C SER A 106 -0.31 -7.29 9.30
N ILE A 107 -1.62 -7.48 9.51
CA ILE A 107 -2.67 -6.68 8.84
C ILE A 107 -2.58 -5.21 9.29
N ALA A 108 -2.36 -4.95 10.58
CA ALA A 108 -2.19 -3.61 11.10
C ALA A 108 -0.97 -2.90 10.49
N LEU A 109 0.17 -3.59 10.42
CA LEU A 109 1.38 -3.08 9.75
C LEU A 109 1.14 -2.83 8.26
N ALA A 110 0.44 -3.72 7.56
CA ALA A 110 0.07 -3.51 6.17
C ALA A 110 -0.85 -2.29 5.99
N GLY A 111 -1.79 -2.06 6.91
CA GLY A 111 -2.63 -0.86 6.92
C GLY A 111 -1.83 0.43 7.10
N VAL A 112 -0.89 0.45 8.05
CA VAL A 112 0.03 1.57 8.26
C VAL A 112 0.86 1.83 7.00
N LEU A 113 1.45 0.80 6.41
CA LEU A 113 2.24 0.93 5.18
C LEU A 113 1.40 1.37 3.99
N LEU A 114 0.15 0.89 3.86
CA LEU A 114 -0.77 1.33 2.82
C LEU A 114 -1.02 2.83 2.92
N VAL A 115 -1.34 3.34 4.12
CA VAL A 115 -1.51 4.79 4.35
C VAL A 115 -0.22 5.52 4.00
N THR A 116 0.93 4.99 4.44
CA THR A 116 2.22 5.62 4.16
C THR A 116 2.52 5.66 2.65
N TYR A 117 2.17 4.61 1.91
CA TYR A 117 2.38 4.49 0.47
C TYR A 117 1.45 5.39 -0.36
N MET A 118 0.21 5.59 0.12
CA MET A 118 -0.83 6.34 -0.59
C MET A 118 -0.82 7.84 -0.27
N GLU A 119 -0.52 8.21 0.97
CA GLU A 119 -0.62 9.59 1.49
C GLU A 119 0.72 10.18 1.93
N GLY A 120 1.74 9.35 2.08
CA GLY A 120 3.10 9.75 2.46
C GLY A 120 3.42 9.51 3.93
N GLU A 121 4.68 9.75 4.27
CA GLU A 121 5.29 9.44 5.58
C GLU A 121 4.54 10.04 6.76
N LYS A 122 4.08 11.30 6.64
CA LYS A 122 3.41 12.02 7.74
C LYS A 122 2.18 11.27 8.24
N TYR A 123 1.30 10.84 7.34
CA TYR A 123 0.05 10.16 7.72
C TYR A 123 0.32 8.73 8.21
N GLY A 124 1.32 8.06 7.63
CA GLY A 124 1.81 6.77 8.12
C GLY A 124 2.29 6.83 9.57
N LEU A 125 3.12 7.82 9.91
CA LEU A 125 3.61 8.04 11.27
C LEU A 125 2.48 8.39 12.26
N ILE A 126 1.51 9.20 11.83
CA ILE A 126 0.34 9.53 12.67
C ILE A 126 -0.43 8.25 13.00
N MET A 127 -0.72 7.42 11.99
CA MET A 127 -1.43 6.16 12.20
C MET A 127 -0.59 5.20 13.05
N ALA A 128 0.70 5.02 12.76
CA ALA A 128 1.60 4.17 13.54
C ALA A 128 1.68 4.58 15.03
N GLY A 129 1.71 5.89 15.30
CA GLY A 129 1.77 6.43 16.67
C GLY A 129 0.51 6.18 17.50
N THR A 130 -0.63 5.85 16.88
CA THR A 130 -1.86 5.54 17.63
C THR A 130 -1.78 4.26 18.45
N GLY A 131 -0.89 3.31 18.10
CA GLY A 131 -0.69 2.11 18.90
C GLY A 131 -0.17 2.42 20.32
N PHE A 132 0.58 3.52 20.49
CA PHE A 132 0.96 4.01 21.83
C PHE A 132 -0.25 4.46 22.64
N LEU A 133 -1.22 5.15 22.02
CA LEU A 133 -2.43 5.63 22.70
C LEU A 133 -3.32 4.46 23.16
N VAL A 134 -3.40 3.40 22.36
CA VAL A 134 -4.16 2.18 22.70
C VAL A 134 -3.54 1.48 23.91
N MET A 135 -2.22 1.52 24.04
CA MET A 135 -1.48 0.93 25.16
C MET A 135 -1.60 1.72 26.48
N ALA A 136 -2.06 2.98 26.47
CA ALA A 136 -2.10 3.85 27.65
C ALA A 136 -2.80 3.25 28.90
N PRO A 137 -3.94 2.53 28.79
CA PRO A 137 -4.57 1.90 29.94
C PRO A 137 -3.72 0.79 30.55
N ASP A 138 -3.07 -0.02 29.71
CA ASP A 138 -2.21 -1.13 30.14
C ASP A 138 -0.88 -0.62 30.71
N ILE A 139 -0.35 0.49 30.18
CA ILE A 139 0.82 1.19 30.71
C ILE A 139 0.62 1.55 32.19
N LEU A 140 -0.54 2.13 32.55
CA LEU A 140 -0.86 2.48 33.94
C LEU A 140 -0.93 1.24 34.83
N LYS A 141 -1.51 0.15 34.33
CA LYS A 141 -1.59 -1.14 35.02
C LYS A 141 -0.20 -1.72 35.28
N TYR A 142 0.65 -1.79 34.25
CA TYR A 142 1.99 -2.37 34.35
C TYR A 142 2.92 -1.54 35.25
N MET A 143 2.89 -0.21 35.13
CA MET A 143 3.63 0.68 36.04
C MET A 143 3.19 0.50 37.50
N SER A 144 1.88 0.40 37.77
CA SER A 144 1.37 0.18 39.13
C SER A 144 1.78 -1.19 39.72
N SER A 145 2.03 -2.18 38.86
CA SER A 145 2.48 -3.52 39.24
C SER A 145 4.01 -3.67 39.33
N GLY A 146 4.78 -2.61 39.03
CA GLY A 146 6.25 -2.66 38.99
C GLY A 146 6.84 -3.47 37.83
N ARG A 147 6.01 -3.83 36.83
CA ARG A 147 6.38 -4.61 35.65
C ARG A 147 6.77 -3.72 34.48
N PHE A 148 7.91 -3.03 34.62
CA PHE A 148 8.44 -2.14 33.58
C PHE A 148 8.91 -2.88 32.31
N ASP A 149 9.20 -4.17 32.45
CA ASP A 149 9.52 -5.13 31.40
C ASP A 149 8.36 -5.29 30.40
N LEU A 150 7.15 -5.55 30.88
CA LEU A 150 5.95 -5.67 30.04
C LEU A 150 5.53 -4.33 29.44
N PHE A 151 5.71 -3.24 30.19
CA PHE A 151 5.51 -1.89 29.68
C PHE A 151 6.40 -1.62 28.45
N LEU A 152 7.69 -1.97 28.55
CA LEU A 152 8.66 -1.74 27.48
C LEU A 152 8.36 -2.64 26.26
N LEU A 153 8.03 -3.91 26.49
CA LEU A 153 7.56 -4.80 25.42
C LEU A 153 6.33 -4.23 24.71
N GLY A 154 5.37 -3.72 25.48
CA GLY A 154 4.17 -3.07 24.94
C GLY A 154 4.51 -1.87 24.06
N CYS A 155 5.33 -0.94 24.55
CA CYS A 155 5.76 0.21 23.75
C CYS A 155 6.47 -0.20 22.45
N VAL A 156 7.24 -1.28 22.50
CA VAL A 156 7.97 -1.80 21.34
C VAL A 156 7.02 -2.37 20.29
N VAL A 157 6.15 -3.30 20.70
CA VAL A 157 5.21 -3.97 19.78
C VAL A 157 4.23 -2.98 19.15
N TRP A 158 3.75 -2.03 19.96
CA TRP A 158 2.62 -1.17 19.59
C TRP A 158 3.00 0.16 18.97
N ALA A 159 4.18 0.69 19.27
CA ALA A 159 4.60 2.00 18.78
C ALA A 159 5.89 1.90 17.96
N LEU A 160 6.93 1.28 18.51
CA LEU A 160 8.24 1.26 17.87
C LEU A 160 8.24 0.48 16.56
N ILE A 161 7.69 -0.75 16.55
CA ILE A 161 7.67 -1.58 15.35
C ILE A 161 6.92 -0.85 14.21
N PRO A 162 5.64 -0.43 14.36
CA PRO A 162 4.94 0.30 13.30
C PRO A 162 5.69 1.52 12.77
N VAL A 163 6.33 2.30 13.65
CA VAL A 163 7.12 3.48 13.26
C VAL A 163 8.38 3.09 12.49
N VAL A 164 9.12 2.07 12.93
CA VAL A 164 10.30 1.55 12.23
C VAL A 164 9.93 1.10 10.83
N TRP A 165 8.79 0.43 10.66
CA TRP A 165 8.29 0.04 9.35
C TRP A 165 8.05 1.23 8.41
N VAL A 166 7.41 2.30 8.90
CA VAL A 166 7.22 3.54 8.12
C VAL A 166 8.56 4.13 7.68
N LEU A 167 9.54 4.20 8.59
CA LEU A 167 10.85 4.78 8.31
C LEU A 167 11.67 3.95 7.31
N LEU A 168 11.62 2.62 7.42
CA LEU A 168 12.32 1.72 6.50
C LEU A 168 11.71 1.74 5.10
N PHE A 169 10.39 1.94 4.98
CA PHE A 169 9.70 2.05 3.70
C PHE A 169 9.75 3.45 3.08
N ARG A 170 10.27 4.46 3.78
CA ARG A 170 10.34 5.85 3.30
C ARG A 170 10.92 5.99 1.89
N ARG A 171 11.99 5.27 1.56
CA ARG A 171 12.61 5.34 0.22
C ARG A 171 11.69 4.81 -0.88
N ILE A 172 11.02 3.70 -0.60
CA ILE A 172 10.13 2.99 -1.54
C ILE A 172 8.90 3.80 -1.90
N ILE A 173 8.51 4.73 -1.02
CA ILE A 173 7.36 5.59 -1.23
C ILE A 173 7.66 6.65 -2.28
N TYR A 174 8.85 7.24 -2.27
CA TYR A 174 9.15 8.36 -3.16
C TYR A 174 9.80 7.95 -4.49
N ASP A 175 10.20 6.68 -4.61
CA ASP A 175 10.85 6.14 -5.80
C ASP A 175 9.92 5.14 -6.54
N ASP A 176 10.00 5.10 -7.87
CA ASP A 176 9.33 4.08 -8.69
C ASP A 176 10.03 2.73 -8.53
N THR A 177 9.59 1.98 -7.52
CA THR A 177 10.18 0.69 -7.15
C THR A 177 9.44 -0.49 -7.77
N THR A 178 10.22 -1.51 -8.13
CA THR A 178 9.71 -2.80 -8.62
C THR A 178 9.15 -3.65 -7.49
N MET A 179 8.26 -4.60 -7.81
CA MET A 179 7.69 -5.51 -6.81
C MET A 179 8.76 -6.29 -6.02
N ARG A 180 9.86 -6.64 -6.69
CA ARG A 180 11.00 -7.35 -6.08
C ARG A 180 11.67 -6.51 -4.97
N GLU A 181 11.83 -5.21 -5.20
CA GLU A 181 12.42 -4.29 -4.22
C GLU A 181 11.50 -4.11 -3.01
N ARG A 182 10.18 -4.03 -3.25
CA ARG A 182 9.17 -3.95 -2.19
C ARG A 182 9.18 -5.19 -1.30
N ILE A 183 9.26 -6.39 -1.91
CA ILE A 183 9.36 -7.66 -1.17
C ILE A 183 10.66 -7.70 -0.36
N TRP A 184 11.81 -7.34 -0.96
CA TRP A 184 13.08 -7.34 -0.24
C TRP A 184 13.09 -6.38 0.95
N ALA A 185 12.45 -5.23 0.81
CA ALA A 185 12.29 -4.30 1.92
C ALA A 185 11.32 -4.79 2.99
N ALA A 186 10.25 -5.51 2.62
CA ALA A 186 9.40 -6.17 3.61
C ALA A 186 10.18 -7.23 4.39
N VAL A 187 11.05 -8.01 3.72
CA VAL A 187 11.91 -9.00 4.37
C VAL A 187 12.92 -8.32 5.30
N SER A 188 13.62 -7.28 4.84
CA SER A 188 14.62 -6.59 5.67
C SER A 188 13.98 -5.87 6.86
N ALA A 189 12.83 -5.21 6.66
CA ALA A 189 12.07 -4.59 7.74
C ALA A 189 11.52 -5.61 8.73
N SER A 190 11.08 -6.77 8.26
CA SER A 190 10.66 -7.88 9.12
C SER A 190 11.81 -8.40 9.96
N LEU A 191 13.01 -8.59 9.39
CA LEU A 191 14.19 -9.04 10.12
C LEU A 191 14.62 -8.04 11.21
N ILE A 192 14.67 -6.75 10.88
CA ILE A 192 15.05 -5.69 11.82
C ILE A 192 14.02 -5.60 12.96
N SER A 193 12.73 -5.53 12.61
CA SER A 193 11.64 -5.44 13.59
C SER A 193 11.56 -6.69 14.46
N TYR A 194 11.82 -7.86 13.86
CA TYR A 194 11.86 -9.13 14.57
C TYR A 194 12.99 -9.17 15.60
N LEU A 195 14.19 -8.67 15.26
CA LEU A 195 15.29 -8.59 16.22
C LEU A 195 14.90 -7.75 17.43
N ILE A 196 14.27 -6.59 17.20
CA ILE A 196 13.78 -5.70 18.27
C ILE A 196 12.70 -6.42 19.10
N TYR A 197 11.76 -7.10 18.44
CA TYR A 197 10.70 -7.88 19.08
C TYR A 197 11.26 -9.01 19.96
N VAL A 198 12.19 -9.81 19.46
CA VAL A 198 12.78 -10.92 20.21
C VAL A 198 13.58 -10.41 21.40
N CYS A 199 14.44 -9.41 21.22
CA CYS A 199 15.23 -8.89 22.33
C CYS A 199 14.33 -8.39 23.47
N THR A 200 13.22 -7.75 23.14
CA THR A 200 12.29 -7.20 24.14
C THR A 200 11.37 -8.28 24.73
N ALA A 201 10.92 -9.24 23.93
CA ALA A 201 10.14 -10.39 24.40
C ALA A 201 10.98 -11.30 25.29
N LEU A 202 12.26 -11.52 24.97
CA LEU A 202 13.15 -12.33 25.80
C LEU A 202 13.38 -11.69 27.18
N VAL A 203 13.57 -10.37 27.22
CA VAL A 203 13.68 -9.63 28.49
C VAL A 203 12.35 -9.63 29.26
N ALA A 204 11.22 -9.50 28.58
CA ALA A 204 9.91 -9.43 29.25
C ALA A 204 9.36 -10.80 29.71
N VAL A 205 9.73 -11.88 29.02
CA VAL A 205 9.24 -13.24 29.31
C VAL A 205 10.25 -14.04 30.13
N PHE A 206 11.54 -13.91 29.85
CA PHE A 206 12.61 -14.67 30.50
C PHE A 206 13.50 -13.80 31.41
N GLY A 207 13.35 -12.48 31.35
CA GLY A 207 14.22 -11.56 32.07
C GLY A 207 13.87 -11.33 33.54
N GLU A 208 12.68 -11.68 34.05
CA GLU A 208 12.42 -11.89 35.49
C GLU A 208 10.97 -12.24 35.85
N SER A 209 10.77 -13.32 36.61
CA SER A 209 9.49 -13.65 37.26
C SER A 209 9.29 -12.94 38.60
N THR A 210 10.30 -12.27 39.17
CA THR A 210 10.16 -11.55 40.46
C THR A 210 11.24 -10.48 40.65
N ARG A 211 10.82 -9.21 40.64
CA ARG A 211 11.40 -8.05 41.34
C ARG A 211 12.93 -8.09 41.59
N THR A 212 13.76 -7.74 40.60
CA THR A 212 15.02 -6.93 40.64
C THR A 212 16.07 -7.53 39.73
N ILE A 213 16.42 -6.81 38.64
CA ILE A 213 17.46 -7.16 37.65
C ILE A 213 18.77 -7.53 38.37
N GLY A 214 18.96 -8.83 38.58
CA GLY A 214 20.05 -9.41 39.37
C GLY A 214 20.94 -10.35 38.55
N ALA A 215 22.02 -10.84 39.17
CA ALA A 215 22.99 -11.76 38.55
C ALA A 215 22.39 -13.10 38.08
N ASP A 216 21.15 -13.42 38.48
CA ASP A 216 20.46 -14.69 38.23
C ASP A 216 19.66 -14.72 36.91
N VAL A 217 19.57 -13.59 36.20
CA VAL A 217 18.92 -13.50 34.87
C VAL A 217 19.62 -14.41 33.86
N MET A 218 20.96 -14.42 33.87
CA MET A 218 21.75 -15.27 32.96
C MET A 218 21.63 -16.76 33.28
N ALA A 219 21.47 -17.12 34.56
CA ALA A 219 21.23 -18.50 34.98
C ALA A 219 19.84 -18.99 34.55
N SER A 220 18.82 -18.14 34.67
CA SER A 220 17.43 -18.42 34.25
C SER A 220 17.27 -18.53 32.73
N ILE A 221 18.00 -17.70 31.98
CA ILE A 221 18.09 -17.78 30.50
C ILE A 221 18.74 -19.11 30.07
N THR A 222 19.80 -19.54 30.77
CA THR A 222 20.51 -20.78 30.43
C THR A 222 19.65 -22.01 30.72
N ALA A 223 18.90 -22.00 31.83
CA ALA A 223 17.99 -23.08 32.21
C ALA A 223 16.81 -23.26 31.23
N ASN A 224 16.31 -22.18 30.63
CA ASN A 224 15.19 -22.20 29.67
C ASN A 224 15.64 -22.12 28.20
N SER A 225 16.93 -22.32 27.92
CA SER A 225 17.54 -22.12 26.61
C SER A 225 16.87 -22.89 25.46
N SER A 226 16.39 -24.11 25.72
CA SER A 226 15.64 -24.91 24.72
C SER A 226 14.31 -24.25 24.33
N ASP A 227 13.56 -23.75 25.31
CA ASP A 227 12.24 -23.14 25.06
C ASP A 227 12.37 -21.72 24.50
N MET A 228 13.42 -20.99 24.89
CA MET A 228 13.82 -19.74 24.24
C MET A 228 14.17 -19.97 22.77
N LEU A 229 14.93 -21.00 22.44
CA LEU A 229 15.29 -21.30 21.06
C LEU A 229 14.05 -21.72 20.24
N ARG A 230 13.14 -22.52 20.81
CA ARG A 230 11.85 -22.84 20.19
C ARG A 230 11.00 -21.60 19.97
N PHE A 231 10.90 -20.70 20.96
CA PHE A 231 10.22 -19.42 20.83
C PHE A 231 10.76 -18.61 19.65
N VAL A 232 12.07 -18.43 19.60
CA VAL A 232 12.74 -17.65 18.54
C VAL A 232 12.50 -18.31 17.19
N VAL A 233 12.67 -19.62 17.04
CA VAL A 233 12.49 -20.24 15.72
C VAL A 233 11.03 -20.19 15.24
N ILE A 234 10.07 -20.47 16.13
CA ILE A 234 8.64 -20.47 15.79
C ILE A 234 8.14 -19.05 15.51
N SER A 235 8.49 -18.09 16.37
CA SER A 235 8.10 -16.69 16.17
C SER A 235 8.77 -16.08 14.93
N LEU A 236 10.02 -16.41 14.62
CA LEU A 236 10.68 -16.01 13.37
C LEU A 236 9.87 -16.48 12.17
N TRP A 237 9.51 -17.77 12.17
CA TRP A 237 8.77 -18.38 11.06
C TRP A 237 7.42 -17.69 10.87
N PHE A 238 6.60 -17.57 11.92
CA PHE A 238 5.29 -16.95 11.80
C PHE A 238 5.37 -15.44 11.55
N PHE A 239 6.19 -14.70 12.29
CA PHE A 239 6.27 -13.25 12.17
C PHE A 239 6.76 -12.82 10.80
N ILE A 240 7.87 -13.40 10.31
CA ILE A 240 8.45 -13.00 9.02
C ILE A 240 7.56 -13.47 7.88
N LEU A 241 7.19 -14.75 7.85
CA LEU A 241 6.42 -15.31 6.73
C LEU A 241 5.10 -14.56 6.57
N LEU A 242 4.39 -14.36 7.67
CA LEU A 242 3.06 -13.78 7.65
C LEU A 242 3.12 -12.28 7.32
N THR A 243 4.04 -11.54 7.91
CA THR A 243 4.20 -10.10 7.63
C THR A 243 4.62 -9.85 6.19
N VAL A 244 5.56 -10.64 5.65
CA VAL A 244 5.98 -10.54 4.25
C VAL A 244 4.84 -10.88 3.30
N ILE A 245 4.08 -11.96 3.56
CA ILE A 245 2.95 -12.35 2.70
C ILE A 245 1.87 -11.27 2.71
N VAL A 246 1.43 -10.82 3.89
CA VAL A 246 0.31 -9.86 4.01
C VAL A 246 0.67 -8.52 3.37
N ILE A 247 1.89 -8.02 3.58
CA ILE A 247 2.33 -6.75 2.99
C ILE A 247 2.51 -6.88 1.47
N SER A 248 3.08 -7.99 1.00
CA SER A 248 3.22 -8.23 -0.44
C SER A 248 1.84 -8.30 -1.11
N LEU A 249 0.90 -9.02 -0.50
CA LEU A 249 -0.48 -9.10 -0.97
C LEU A 249 -1.16 -7.73 -1.00
N MET A 250 -0.93 -6.89 0.02
CA MET A 250 -1.45 -5.52 0.06
C MET A 250 -0.98 -4.69 -1.14
N PHE A 251 0.30 -4.75 -1.52
CA PHE A 251 0.79 -4.07 -2.72
C PHE A 251 0.18 -4.62 -4.01
N VAL A 252 0.03 -5.94 -4.14
CA VAL A 252 -0.61 -6.54 -5.32
C VAL A 252 -2.07 -6.12 -5.45
N ILE A 253 -2.83 -6.16 -4.35
CA ILE A 253 -4.23 -5.75 -4.32
C ILE A 253 -4.35 -4.26 -4.65
N HIS A 254 -3.45 -3.43 -4.11
CA HIS A 254 -3.41 -2.00 -4.42
C HIS A 254 -3.13 -1.74 -5.90
N ASP A 255 -2.09 -2.35 -6.46
CA ASP A 255 -1.73 -2.18 -7.88
C ASP A 255 -2.86 -2.68 -8.79
N LEU A 256 -3.49 -3.82 -8.46
CA LEU A 256 -4.67 -4.32 -9.17
C LEU A 256 -5.85 -3.34 -9.12
N ALA A 257 -6.10 -2.73 -7.96
CA ALA A 257 -7.15 -1.72 -7.81
C ALA A 257 -6.85 -0.49 -8.68
N LEU A 258 -5.60 0.00 -8.69
CA LEU A 258 -5.19 1.11 -9.55
C LEU A 258 -5.39 0.81 -11.03
N HIS A 259 -5.01 -0.39 -11.49
CA HIS A 259 -5.27 -0.83 -12.84
C HIS A 259 -6.76 -0.91 -13.17
N THR A 260 -7.57 -1.46 -12.26
CA THR A 260 -9.03 -1.59 -12.44
C THR A 260 -9.71 -0.23 -12.55
N PHE A 261 -9.25 0.77 -11.79
CA PHE A 261 -9.78 2.14 -11.84
C PHE A 261 -9.13 3.01 -12.93
N ASN A 262 -8.22 2.46 -13.73
CA ASN A 262 -7.45 3.19 -14.76
C ASN A 262 -6.70 4.41 -14.19
N VAL A 263 -6.15 4.28 -12.98
CA VAL A 263 -5.43 5.32 -12.28
C VAL A 263 -3.96 4.92 -12.15
N ARG A 264 -3.04 5.87 -12.36
CA ARG A 264 -1.61 5.68 -12.11
C ARG A 264 -1.17 6.59 -10.96
N ARG A 265 -0.40 6.01 -10.04
CA ARG A 265 0.33 6.75 -9.00
C ARG A 265 1.49 7.53 -9.63
N VAL A 266 1.61 8.81 -9.32
CA VAL A 266 2.69 9.69 -9.79
C VAL A 266 3.25 10.43 -8.59
N VAL A 267 4.56 10.32 -8.36
CA VAL A 267 5.24 11.07 -7.30
C VAL A 267 5.73 12.40 -7.86
N LYS A 268 5.14 13.51 -7.43
CA LYS A 268 5.60 14.86 -7.77
C LYS A 268 6.72 15.27 -6.83
N ASN A 269 7.85 15.70 -7.41
CA ASN A 269 8.98 16.31 -6.70
C ASN A 269 9.50 15.52 -5.47
N HIS A 270 9.39 14.19 -5.48
CA HIS A 270 9.79 13.30 -4.37
C HIS A 270 9.17 13.67 -3.01
N LYS A 271 8.01 14.35 -3.00
CA LYS A 271 7.37 14.85 -1.77
C LYS A 271 5.86 14.69 -1.77
N GLU A 272 5.22 14.67 -2.93
CA GLU A 272 3.77 14.63 -3.04
C GLU A 272 3.33 13.44 -3.90
N ILE A 273 2.34 12.69 -3.44
CA ILE A 273 1.85 11.49 -4.11
C ILE A 273 0.50 11.85 -4.73
N ASP A 274 0.48 11.92 -6.06
CA ASP A 274 -0.70 12.21 -6.84
C ASP A 274 -1.14 10.98 -7.63
N TYR A 275 -2.41 10.95 -8.04
CA TYR A 275 -2.99 9.84 -8.76
C TYR A 275 -3.73 10.39 -9.97
N VAL A 276 -3.21 10.07 -11.15
CA VAL A 276 -3.64 10.63 -12.44
C VAL A 276 -4.32 9.53 -13.25
N SER A 277 -5.32 9.87 -14.07
CA SER A 277 -5.86 8.90 -15.03
C SER A 277 -4.74 8.36 -15.90
N ALA A 278 -4.57 7.04 -15.95
CA ALA A 278 -3.51 6.40 -16.72
C ALA A 278 -3.70 6.65 -18.22
N HIS A 279 -4.94 6.88 -18.67
CA HIS A 279 -5.25 7.38 -20.01
C HIS A 279 -6.16 8.61 -19.85
N PRO A 280 -5.63 9.84 -19.90
CA PRO A 280 -6.49 11.00 -19.97
C PRO A 280 -7.30 10.92 -21.27
N VAL A 281 -8.62 11.15 -21.18
CA VAL A 281 -9.54 11.12 -22.33
C VAL A 281 -9.01 12.00 -23.48
N GLU A 282 -8.32 13.09 -23.15
CA GLU A 282 -7.67 14.02 -24.09
C GLU A 282 -6.53 13.37 -24.91
N ALA A 283 -5.80 12.40 -24.38
CA ALA A 283 -4.77 11.66 -25.12
C ALA A 283 -5.39 10.61 -26.05
N ILE A 284 -6.48 9.97 -25.62
CA ILE A 284 -7.24 9.03 -26.46
C ILE A 284 -7.89 9.78 -27.64
N VAL A 285 -8.41 11.00 -27.43
CA VAL A 285 -9.00 11.81 -28.52
C VAL A 285 -7.92 12.29 -29.51
N LYS A 286 -6.71 12.62 -29.05
CA LYS A 286 -5.60 13.00 -29.94
C LYS A 286 -5.06 11.84 -30.80
N ASP A 287 -5.12 10.60 -30.33
CA ASP A 287 -4.68 9.43 -31.09
C ASP A 287 -5.79 8.88 -32.03
N ILE A 288 -7.06 9.22 -31.80
CA ILE A 288 -8.19 8.75 -32.61
C ILE A 288 -8.56 9.71 -33.74
N GLU A 289 -8.15 10.98 -33.69
CA GLU A 289 -8.20 11.84 -34.88
C GLU A 289 -6.98 11.57 -35.76
N PRO A 290 -7.08 10.81 -36.87
CA PRO A 290 -6.08 10.92 -37.90
C PRO A 290 -6.02 12.40 -38.28
N ARG A 291 -4.85 13.04 -38.15
CA ARG A 291 -4.56 14.29 -38.86
C ARG A 291 -4.68 13.99 -40.36
N ILE A 292 -5.90 14.02 -40.89
CA ILE A 292 -6.17 13.90 -42.32
C ILE A 292 -5.58 15.16 -42.93
N ASP A 293 -4.45 15.00 -43.61
CA ASP A 293 -3.84 16.09 -44.36
C ASP A 293 -4.77 16.48 -45.50
N ALA A 294 -5.47 17.59 -45.31
CA ALA A 294 -6.43 18.13 -46.28
C ALA A 294 -5.78 18.48 -47.64
N TYR A 295 -4.44 18.61 -47.69
CA TYR A 295 -3.70 18.94 -48.91
C TYR A 295 -3.20 17.71 -49.68
N LYS A 296 -3.26 16.52 -49.08
CA LYS A 296 -2.64 15.31 -49.64
C LYS A 296 -3.19 14.95 -51.03
N GLY A 297 -4.51 14.99 -51.20
CA GLY A 297 -5.14 14.71 -52.51
C GLY A 297 -4.72 15.70 -53.59
N LEU A 298 -4.66 17.00 -53.25
CA LEU A 298 -4.21 18.04 -54.18
C LEU A 298 -2.73 17.87 -54.55
N VAL A 299 -1.87 17.54 -53.58
CA VAL A 299 -0.43 17.30 -53.82
C VAL A 299 -0.22 16.10 -54.75
N GLU A 300 -0.92 14.99 -54.54
CA GLU A 300 -0.84 13.81 -55.40
C GLU A 300 -1.28 14.12 -56.84
N GLU A 301 -2.39 14.84 -57.03
CA GLU A 301 -2.83 15.26 -58.36
C GLU A 301 -1.83 16.18 -59.06
N MET A 302 -1.24 17.14 -58.34
CA MET A 302 -0.25 18.06 -58.88
C MET A 302 1.05 17.35 -59.27
N GLN A 303 1.51 16.37 -58.49
CA GLN A 303 2.69 15.56 -58.80
C GLN A 303 2.48 14.74 -60.08
N VAL A 304 1.31 14.11 -60.23
CA VAL A 304 0.95 13.38 -61.45
C VAL A 304 0.88 14.34 -62.64
N PHE A 305 0.23 15.49 -62.49
CA PHE A 305 0.14 16.48 -63.57
C PHE A 305 1.52 17.00 -64.00
N HIS A 306 2.41 17.29 -63.06
CA HIS A 306 3.79 17.73 -63.35
C HIS A 306 4.55 16.71 -64.19
N GLN A 307 4.39 15.40 -63.93
CA GLN A 307 5.03 14.34 -64.72
C GLN A 307 4.51 14.24 -66.17
N TYR A 308 3.28 14.69 -66.43
CA TYR A 308 2.62 14.56 -67.73
C TYR A 308 2.35 15.89 -68.44
N ILE A 309 2.86 17.01 -67.92
CA ILE A 309 2.61 18.35 -68.47
C ILE A 309 3.04 18.46 -69.95
N ASP A 310 4.07 17.70 -70.34
CA ASP A 310 4.63 17.57 -71.69
C ASP A 310 3.66 16.97 -72.70
N LYS A 311 2.64 16.24 -72.23
CA LYS A 311 1.69 15.50 -73.06
C LYS A 311 0.32 16.18 -73.13
N VAL A 312 0.20 17.40 -72.60
CA VAL A 312 -1.07 18.12 -72.48
C VAL A 312 -1.03 19.41 -73.29
N ASP A 313 -2.10 19.67 -74.05
CA ASP A 313 -2.23 20.91 -74.83
C ASP A 313 -2.23 22.16 -73.94
N ARG A 314 -1.67 23.27 -74.45
CA ARG A 314 -1.51 24.55 -73.73
C ARG A 314 -2.78 25.01 -73.00
N LEU A 315 -3.94 24.96 -73.68
CA LEU A 315 -5.22 25.39 -73.12
C LEU A 315 -5.68 24.49 -71.95
N ARG A 316 -5.47 23.18 -72.10
CA ARG A 316 -5.84 22.19 -71.08
C ARG A 316 -4.90 22.26 -69.88
N ALA A 317 -3.61 22.52 -70.12
CA ALA A 317 -2.63 22.75 -69.07
C ALA A 317 -2.96 24.03 -68.27
N ALA A 318 -3.23 25.15 -68.95
CA ALA A 318 -3.62 26.41 -68.30
C ALA A 318 -4.89 26.26 -67.44
N SER A 319 -5.92 25.57 -67.95
CA SER A 319 -7.16 25.29 -67.21
C SER A 319 -6.91 24.43 -65.96
N THR A 320 -6.02 23.46 -66.04
CA THR A 320 -5.72 22.55 -64.92
C THR A 320 -4.92 23.27 -63.84
N ILE A 321 -3.96 24.12 -64.22
CA ILE A 321 -3.20 24.98 -63.29
C ILE A 321 -4.13 25.97 -62.57
N ALA A 322 -5.10 26.56 -63.27
CA ALA A 322 -6.08 27.45 -62.66
C ALA A 322 -6.95 26.72 -61.63
N ARG A 323 -7.36 25.46 -61.91
CA ARG A 323 -8.08 24.60 -60.97
C ARG A 323 -7.27 24.37 -59.69
N PHE A 324 -6.00 23.96 -59.81
CA PHE A 324 -5.13 23.73 -58.66
C PHE A 324 -4.94 24.98 -57.80
N LYS A 325 -4.80 26.16 -58.41
CA LYS A 325 -4.71 27.44 -57.68
C LYS A 325 -6.00 27.74 -56.91
N GLN A 326 -7.17 27.51 -57.50
CA GLN A 326 -8.46 27.76 -56.86
C GLN A 326 -8.73 26.78 -55.71
N GLU A 327 -8.37 25.51 -55.90
CA GLU A 327 -8.51 24.48 -54.88
C GLU A 327 -7.55 24.72 -53.70
N TYR A 328 -6.30 25.09 -53.99
CA TYR A 328 -5.35 25.53 -52.98
C TYR A 328 -5.87 26.73 -52.18
N LEU A 329 -6.40 27.76 -52.82
CA LEU A 329 -6.97 28.93 -52.11
C LEU A 329 -8.14 28.55 -51.20
N THR A 330 -8.97 27.60 -51.65
CA THR A 330 -10.11 27.10 -50.88
C THR A 330 -9.64 26.31 -49.65
N LEU A 331 -8.63 25.46 -49.81
CA LEU A 331 -8.03 24.69 -48.71
C LEU A 331 -7.25 25.61 -47.75
N ALA A 332 -6.48 26.57 -48.27
CA ALA A 332 -5.71 27.53 -47.50
C ALA A 332 -6.56 28.48 -46.64
N ALA A 333 -7.82 28.72 -47.05
CA ALA A 333 -8.78 29.50 -46.28
C ALA A 333 -9.40 28.72 -45.11
N ARG A 334 -9.42 27.37 -45.17
CA ARG A 334 -10.11 26.50 -44.19
C ARG A 334 -9.16 25.71 -43.30
N HIS A 335 -7.94 25.43 -43.77
CA HIS A 335 -6.97 24.57 -43.09
C HIS A 335 -5.61 25.25 -42.97
N THR A 336 -5.13 25.43 -41.74
CA THR A 336 -3.82 26.05 -41.45
C THR A 336 -2.71 25.04 -41.17
N GLU A 337 -3.06 23.76 -40.92
CA GLU A 337 -2.13 22.65 -40.67
C GLU A 337 -2.11 21.67 -41.87
N GLY A 338 -1.00 20.96 -42.10
CA GLY A 338 -0.82 19.98 -43.19
C GLY A 338 0.22 20.38 -44.25
N SER A 339 0.23 19.73 -45.41
CA SER A 339 1.21 19.94 -46.51
C SER A 339 0.98 21.23 -47.34
N LYS A 340 0.51 22.32 -46.71
CA LYS A 340 0.23 23.61 -47.36
C LYS A 340 1.46 24.18 -48.09
N ALA A 341 2.63 24.16 -47.45
CA ALA A 341 3.87 24.67 -48.03
C ALA A 341 4.32 23.84 -49.25
N GLU A 342 4.07 22.53 -49.23
CA GLU A 342 4.38 21.63 -50.34
C GLU A 342 3.45 21.87 -51.53
N ALA A 343 2.14 22.02 -51.28
CA ALA A 343 1.16 22.38 -52.29
C ALA A 343 1.50 23.74 -52.95
N GLU A 344 1.86 24.76 -52.15
CA GLU A 344 2.27 26.07 -52.69
C GLU A 344 3.53 25.98 -53.55
N ARG A 345 4.52 25.17 -53.13
CA ARG A 345 5.75 24.96 -53.88
C ARG A 345 5.48 24.28 -55.21
N LEU A 346 4.65 23.23 -55.23
CA LEU A 346 4.30 22.49 -56.46
C LEU A 346 3.56 23.38 -57.47
N ILE A 347 2.63 24.22 -57.01
CA ILE A 347 1.95 25.19 -57.89
C ILE A 347 2.96 26.14 -58.55
N LYS A 348 3.94 26.65 -57.80
CA LYS A 348 4.98 27.55 -58.33
C LYS A 348 5.86 26.84 -59.36
N VAL A 349 6.26 25.60 -59.08
CA VAL A 349 7.09 24.79 -60.01
C VAL A 349 6.33 24.53 -61.32
N ILE A 350 5.07 24.08 -61.23
CA ILE A 350 4.24 23.80 -62.40
C ILE A 350 3.96 25.08 -63.22
N ASP A 351 3.69 26.21 -62.57
CA ASP A 351 3.46 27.50 -63.24
C ASP A 351 4.72 28.01 -63.95
N GLN A 352 5.89 27.82 -63.35
CA GLN A 352 7.17 28.20 -63.94
C GLN A 352 7.52 27.30 -65.13
N GLU A 353 7.29 26.00 -65.02
CA GLU A 353 7.50 25.07 -66.12
C GLU A 353 6.57 25.34 -67.30
N PHE A 354 5.29 25.66 -67.04
CA PHE A 354 4.34 26.07 -68.06
C PHE A 354 4.80 27.32 -68.82
N LYS A 355 5.27 28.35 -68.10
CA LYS A 355 5.81 29.61 -68.70
C LYS A 355 7.09 29.41 -69.49
N ASN A 356 7.93 28.46 -69.10
CA ASN A 356 9.17 28.15 -69.82
C ASN A 356 8.88 27.42 -71.14
N ARG A 357 7.75 26.71 -71.25
CA ARG A 357 7.40 25.89 -72.42
C ARG A 357 6.51 26.61 -73.44
N TYR A 358 5.67 27.56 -73.02
CA TYR A 358 4.66 28.23 -73.85
C TYR A 358 4.60 29.73 -73.60
#